data_AF-A0A2K5DE72-F1
#
_entry.id   AF-A0A2K5DE72-F1
#
_cell.length_a   1.000
_cell.length_b   1.000
_cell.length_c   1.000
_cell.angle_alpha   90.00
_cell.angle_beta   90.00
_cell.angle_gamma   90.00
#
_symmetry.space_group_name_H-M   'P 1'
#
loop_
_entity.id
_entity.type
_entity.pdbx_description
1 polymer ?
#
loop_
_entity_poly.entity_id
_entity_poly.type
_entity_poly.pdbx_seq_one_letter_code
_entity_poly.pdbx_strand_id
1 'polypeptide(L)'
;MAARTRWSARALLAALLASALLALLVSPARGRGGRDHGDWDEASRLPPLPPREDAARVARFVTHVCDWGALATISTLAAVRGRPFSDVLSLSDGPPGAGSGVPYFYLSPLQLSVSNLQENPYATLTMTLAQTNFCKKHGFDPQSPLCAHIMLSGTVTKVNETEVDIAKHSLFIRHPEMKTWPSSHNWFFAKLNITNIWVLDYFGGPKIVTPEEYYNVTVQ
;
A
#
# COMPACT_ATOMS: atom_id res chain seq x y z
N MET A 1 -22.15 9.46 -49.68
CA MET A 1 -23.01 8.27 -49.46
C MET A 1 -22.48 7.53 -48.25
N ALA A 2 -23.12 7.66 -47.08
CA ALA A 2 -22.70 6.96 -45.87
C ALA A 2 -23.43 5.62 -45.78
N ALA A 3 -22.70 4.52 -45.97
CA ALA A 3 -23.23 3.18 -45.79
C ALA A 3 -23.43 2.91 -44.30
N ARG A 4 -24.68 2.90 -43.84
CA ARG A 4 -25.04 2.40 -42.50
C ARG A 4 -24.93 0.88 -42.51
N THR A 5 -23.90 0.35 -41.86
CA THR A 5 -23.75 -1.07 -41.57
C THR A 5 -24.88 -1.51 -40.63
N ARG A 6 -25.92 -2.11 -41.19
CA ARG A 6 -27.00 -2.75 -40.42
C ARG A 6 -26.46 -4.07 -39.87
N TRP A 7 -26.05 -4.07 -38.61
CA TRP A 7 -25.76 -5.30 -37.91
C TRP A 7 -27.06 -6.09 -37.75
N SER A 8 -27.05 -7.34 -38.19
CA SER A 8 -28.17 -8.27 -38.00
C SER A 8 -28.48 -8.39 -36.50
N ALA A 9 -29.76 -8.45 -36.14
CA ALA A 9 -30.20 -8.69 -34.76
C ALA A 9 -29.51 -9.92 -34.13
N ARG A 10 -29.12 -10.91 -34.94
CA ARG A 10 -28.34 -12.08 -34.51
C ARG A 10 -26.90 -11.73 -34.11
N ALA A 11 -26.25 -10.80 -34.80
CA ALA A 11 -24.89 -10.35 -34.48
C ALA A 11 -24.87 -9.50 -33.19
N LEU A 12 -25.91 -8.68 -33.01
CA LEU A 12 -26.13 -7.93 -31.77
C LEU A 12 -26.41 -8.85 -30.57
N LEU A 13 -27.26 -9.87 -30.74
CA LEU A 13 -27.50 -10.87 -29.70
C LEU A 13 -26.23 -11.67 -29.38
N ALA A 14 -25.46 -12.09 -30.38
CA ALA A 14 -24.23 -12.83 -30.16
C ALA A 14 -23.18 -12.00 -29.40
N ALA A 15 -23.05 -10.71 -29.72
CA ALA A 15 -22.15 -9.81 -29.00
C ALA A 15 -22.61 -9.57 -27.55
N LEU A 16 -23.92 -9.42 -27.32
CA LEU A 16 -24.49 -9.25 -25.98
C LEU A 16 -24.34 -10.53 -25.13
N LEU A 17 -24.55 -11.70 -25.73
CA LEU A 17 -24.36 -13.00 -25.08
C LEU A 17 -22.87 -13.26 -24.77
N ALA A 18 -21.96 -12.94 -25.68
CA ALA A 18 -20.52 -13.05 -25.44
C ALA A 18 -20.06 -12.12 -24.31
N SER A 19 -20.61 -10.90 -24.23
CA SER A 19 -20.32 -9.94 -23.15
C SER A 19 -20.87 -10.42 -21.81
N ALA A 20 -22.07 -11.01 -21.79
CA ALA A 20 -22.67 -11.58 -20.60
C ALA A 20 -21.93 -12.85 -20.12
N LEU A 21 -21.47 -13.70 -21.04
CA LEU A 21 -20.63 -14.86 -20.70
C LEU A 21 -19.26 -14.43 -20.14
N LEU A 22 -18.65 -13.35 -20.65
CA LEU A 22 -17.41 -12.82 -20.08
C LEU A 22 -17.62 -12.29 -18.65
N ALA A 23 -18.74 -11.61 -18.39
CA ALA A 23 -19.11 -11.14 -17.05
C ALA A 23 -19.45 -12.28 -16.07
N LEU A 24 -19.88 -13.45 -16.57
CA LEU A 24 -20.11 -14.66 -15.76
C LEU A 24 -18.83 -15.47 -15.51
N LEU A 25 -17.79 -15.31 -16.33
CA LEU A 25 -16.47 -15.94 -16.16
C LEU A 25 -15.55 -15.15 -15.22
N VAL A 26 -15.82 -13.85 -15.03
CA VAL A 26 -15.19 -13.05 -13.98
C VAL A 26 -16.01 -13.23 -12.72
N SER A 27 -15.58 -14.13 -11.84
CA SER A 27 -16.08 -14.16 -10.47
C SER A 27 -16.09 -12.72 -9.94
N PRO A 28 -17.22 -12.19 -9.44
CA PRO A 28 -17.19 -10.90 -8.77
C PRO A 28 -16.13 -11.04 -7.68
N ALA A 29 -15.12 -10.16 -7.70
CA ALA A 29 -14.22 -10.02 -6.57
C ALA A 29 -15.14 -9.73 -5.39
N ARG A 30 -15.37 -10.74 -4.55
CA ARG A 30 -16.00 -10.55 -3.25
C ARG A 30 -14.99 -9.69 -2.51
N GLY A 31 -15.18 -8.38 -2.57
CA GLY A 31 -14.50 -7.45 -1.70
C GLY A 31 -14.89 -7.80 -0.27
N ARG A 32 -14.18 -8.75 0.33
CA ARG A 32 -14.02 -8.88 1.77
C ARG A 32 -12.97 -7.85 2.21
N GLY A 33 -13.16 -6.61 1.79
CA GLY A 33 -12.42 -5.49 2.34
C GLY A 33 -12.90 -5.29 3.78
N GLY A 34 -12.16 -5.85 4.73
CA GLY A 34 -12.09 -5.33 6.09
C GLY A 34 -12.90 -6.02 7.19
N ARG A 35 -13.26 -7.30 7.06
CA ARG A 35 -13.66 -8.14 8.22
C ARG A 35 -13.21 -9.59 8.02
N ASP A 36 -12.54 -10.13 9.05
CA ASP A 36 -11.90 -11.44 9.24
C ASP A 36 -10.41 -11.55 8.85
N HIS A 37 -9.53 -10.64 9.29
CA HIS A 37 -8.06 -10.74 9.20
C HIS A 37 -7.42 -11.66 10.29
N GLY A 38 -8.07 -12.74 10.73
CA GLY A 38 -7.46 -13.67 11.72
C GLY A 38 -6.95 -12.97 12.99
N ASP A 39 -5.79 -13.35 13.52
CA ASP A 39 -5.15 -12.73 14.71
C ASP A 39 -4.91 -11.20 14.61
N TRP A 40 -5.10 -10.59 13.43
CA TRP A 40 -5.07 -9.13 13.27
C TRP A 40 -6.41 -8.45 13.61
N ASP A 41 -7.52 -9.21 13.67
CA ASP A 41 -8.90 -8.74 13.88
C ASP A 41 -9.46 -9.02 15.28
N GLU A 42 -8.79 -9.87 16.07
CA GLU A 42 -9.01 -9.76 17.50
C GLU A 42 -8.62 -8.33 17.87
N ALA A 43 -9.42 -7.66 18.70
CA ALA A 43 -9.23 -6.29 19.16
C ALA A 43 -7.91 -6.15 19.95
N SER A 44 -6.82 -6.41 19.26
CA SER A 44 -5.45 -6.49 19.68
C SER A 44 -5.14 -5.07 20.06
N ARG A 45 -5.00 -4.88 21.36
CA ARG A 45 -4.53 -3.63 21.92
C ARG A 45 -3.24 -3.33 21.16
N LEU A 46 -3.29 -2.34 20.26
CA LEU A 46 -2.10 -1.81 19.65
C LEU A 46 -1.07 -1.67 20.77
N PRO A 47 0.17 -2.15 20.57
CA PRO A 47 1.19 -1.96 21.56
C PRO A 47 1.26 -0.48 21.93
N PRO A 48 1.63 -0.14 23.18
CA PRO A 48 1.77 1.26 23.55
C PRO A 48 2.71 1.95 22.55
N LEU A 49 2.34 3.17 22.13
CA LEU A 49 3.20 3.97 21.28
C LEU A 49 4.56 4.09 21.97
N PRO A 50 5.69 3.89 21.25
CA PRO A 50 7.01 4.11 21.81
C PRO A 50 7.17 5.56 22.32
N PRO A 51 8.16 5.81 23.19
CA PRO A 51 8.45 7.18 23.62
C PRO A 51 8.69 8.07 22.40
N ARG A 52 8.01 9.22 22.36
CA ARG A 52 7.99 10.11 21.18
C ARG A 52 9.38 10.68 20.90
N GLU A 53 10.22 10.85 21.91
CA GLU A 53 11.62 11.24 21.74
C GLU A 53 12.41 10.25 20.87
N ASP A 54 12.01 8.98 20.83
CA ASP A 54 12.59 7.95 19.97
C ASP A 54 11.83 7.87 18.64
N ALA A 55 12.10 8.85 17.78
CA ALA A 55 11.44 8.99 16.48
C ALA A 55 11.65 7.77 15.57
N ALA A 56 12.80 7.08 15.67
CA ALA A 56 13.08 5.89 14.90
C ALA A 56 12.15 4.73 15.32
N ARG A 57 11.97 4.51 16.62
CA ARG A 57 11.01 3.52 17.13
C ARG A 57 9.57 3.88 16.78
N VAL A 58 9.19 5.16 16.84
CA VAL A 58 7.85 5.61 16.41
C VAL A 58 7.65 5.33 14.92
N ALA A 59 8.62 5.62 14.06
CA ALA A 59 8.53 5.33 12.63
C ALA A 59 8.36 3.83 12.36
N ARG A 60 9.15 2.98 13.03
CA ARG A 60 9.01 1.52 12.91
C ARG A 60 7.67 1.01 13.42
N PHE A 61 7.18 1.57 14.52
CA PHE A 61 5.86 1.25 15.06
C PHE A 61 4.76 1.58 14.05
N VAL A 62 4.75 2.79 13.48
CA VAL A 62 3.75 3.22 12.49
C VAL A 62 3.81 2.33 11.24
N THR A 63 5.01 2.05 10.70
CA THR A 63 5.16 1.15 9.55
C THR A 63 4.58 -0.24 9.83
N HIS A 64 4.83 -0.80 11.02
CA HIS A 64 4.41 -2.17 11.32
C HIS A 64 2.89 -2.31 11.50
N VAL A 65 2.26 -1.34 12.16
CA VAL A 65 0.81 -1.38 12.47
C VAL A 65 -0.09 -0.92 11.32
N CYS A 66 0.46 -0.31 10.28
CA CYS A 66 -0.31 0.15 9.12
C CYS A 66 -0.31 -0.91 8.01
N ASP A 67 -1.51 -1.34 7.59
CA ASP A 67 -1.67 -2.37 6.55
C ASP A 67 -1.71 -1.78 5.13
N TRP A 68 -1.82 -0.46 5.02
CA TRP A 68 -1.83 0.29 3.77
C TRP A 68 -1.20 1.65 3.98
N GLY A 69 -0.97 2.39 2.89
CA GLY A 69 -0.53 3.78 2.95
C GLY A 69 -0.81 4.52 1.65
N ALA A 70 -0.59 5.83 1.67
CA ALA A 70 -0.69 6.66 0.48
C ALA A 70 0.70 6.80 -0.16
N LEU A 71 0.88 6.28 -1.37
CA LEU A 71 2.12 6.40 -2.14
C LEU A 71 2.02 7.57 -3.11
N ALA A 72 2.91 8.55 -2.96
CA ALA A 72 3.08 9.65 -3.88
C ALA A 72 4.10 9.30 -4.98
N THR A 73 3.73 9.53 -6.24
CA THR A 73 4.56 9.34 -7.44
C THR A 73 4.38 10.53 -8.40
N ILE A 74 5.16 10.59 -9.49
CA ILE A 74 4.96 11.60 -10.55
C ILE A 74 4.17 10.98 -11.70
N SER A 75 3.04 11.60 -12.07
CA SER A 75 2.13 11.03 -13.07
C SER A 75 2.73 11.02 -14.48
N THR A 76 2.53 9.92 -15.19
CA THR A 76 2.89 9.76 -16.62
C THR A 76 1.68 9.81 -17.54
N LEU A 77 0.46 9.94 -16.99
CA LEU A 77 -0.77 10.10 -17.74
C LEU A 77 -0.76 11.41 -18.54
N ALA A 78 -1.08 11.35 -19.84
CA ALA A 78 -1.01 12.51 -20.72
C ALA A 78 -1.78 13.74 -20.19
N ALA A 79 -2.95 13.54 -19.56
CA ALA A 79 -3.78 14.63 -19.05
C ALA A 79 -3.17 15.39 -17.85
N VAL A 80 -2.25 14.76 -17.11
CA VAL A 80 -1.69 15.31 -15.86
C VAL A 80 -0.19 15.03 -15.72
N ARG A 81 0.51 14.81 -16.84
CA ARG A 81 1.92 14.41 -16.87
C ARG A 81 2.78 15.40 -16.08
N GLY A 82 3.64 14.88 -15.20
CA GLY A 82 4.52 15.67 -14.34
C GLY A 82 3.89 16.17 -13.04
N ARG A 83 2.56 16.04 -12.84
CA ARG A 83 1.91 16.38 -11.57
C ARG A 83 2.15 15.30 -10.51
N PRO A 84 2.22 15.66 -9.22
CA PRO A 84 2.20 14.69 -8.14
C PRO A 84 0.89 13.90 -8.17
N PHE A 85 1.00 12.60 -7.99
CA PHE A 85 -0.10 11.64 -7.98
C PHE A 85 -0.02 10.83 -6.70
N SER A 86 -1.15 10.65 -6.01
CA SER A 86 -1.22 9.85 -4.79
C SER A 86 -2.23 8.72 -4.98
N ASP A 87 -1.85 7.53 -4.54
CA ASP A 87 -2.65 6.31 -4.65
C ASP A 87 -2.55 5.49 -3.37
N VAL A 88 -3.56 4.67 -3.10
CA VAL A 88 -3.60 3.81 -1.91
C VAL A 88 -3.01 2.45 -2.25
N LEU A 89 -2.01 2.01 -1.47
CA LEU A 89 -1.41 0.68 -1.63
C LEU A 89 -1.43 -0.08 -0.30
N SER A 90 -1.82 -1.36 -0.37
CA SER A 90 -1.58 -2.31 0.71
C SER A 90 -0.08 -2.58 0.86
N LEU A 91 0.38 -2.74 2.10
CA LEU A 91 1.77 -3.02 2.42
C LEU A 91 1.90 -3.95 3.63
N SER A 92 3.10 -4.49 3.82
CA SER A 92 3.50 -5.21 5.03
C SER A 92 5.01 -5.12 5.16
N ASP A 93 5.50 -5.01 6.39
CA ASP A 93 6.93 -5.09 6.71
C ASP A 93 7.34 -6.41 7.40
N GLY A 94 6.38 -7.29 7.67
CA GLY A 94 6.59 -8.56 8.35
C GLY A 94 5.33 -9.14 9.01
N PRO A 95 5.39 -10.40 9.46
CA PRO A 95 4.34 -11.02 10.29
C PRO A 95 4.30 -10.38 11.70
N PRO A 96 3.28 -10.67 12.53
CA PRO A 96 3.19 -10.10 13.88
C PRO A 96 4.44 -10.43 14.69
N GLY A 97 5.03 -9.43 15.33
CA GLY A 97 6.25 -9.59 16.15
C GLY A 97 7.56 -9.70 15.37
N ALA A 98 7.54 -9.60 14.03
CA ALA A 98 8.75 -9.64 13.21
C ALA A 98 8.73 -8.59 12.08
N GLY A 99 8.25 -7.38 12.39
CA GLY A 99 8.29 -6.24 11.47
C GLY A 99 9.71 -5.76 11.17
N SER A 100 10.17 -5.91 9.93
CA SER A 100 11.51 -5.50 9.51
C SER A 100 11.66 -3.99 9.29
N GLY A 101 10.55 -3.26 9.17
CA GLY A 101 10.51 -1.87 8.71
C GLY A 101 10.61 -1.69 7.19
N VAL A 102 10.84 -2.73 6.40
CA VAL A 102 10.87 -2.64 4.92
C VAL A 102 9.43 -2.65 4.37
N PRO A 103 8.93 -1.58 3.72
CA PRO A 103 7.59 -1.60 3.15
C PRO A 103 7.59 -2.44 1.88
N TYR A 104 7.04 -3.66 1.94
CA TYR A 104 6.80 -4.49 0.76
C TYR A 104 5.42 -4.20 0.17
N PHE A 105 5.33 -4.33 -1.16
CA PHE A 105 4.10 -4.16 -1.92
C PHE A 105 3.90 -5.33 -2.89
N TYR A 106 2.64 -5.62 -3.22
CA TYR A 106 2.26 -6.56 -4.28
C TYR A 106 1.59 -5.78 -5.41
N LEU A 107 2.31 -5.60 -6.51
CA LEU A 107 1.97 -4.63 -7.55
C LEU A 107 1.74 -5.29 -8.90
N SER A 108 0.94 -4.64 -9.75
CA SER A 108 0.64 -5.06 -11.11
C SER A 108 1.05 -3.96 -12.10
N PRO A 109 1.60 -4.30 -13.28
CA PRO A 109 1.84 -3.34 -14.36
C PRO A 109 0.60 -2.55 -14.82
N LEU A 110 -0.60 -3.00 -14.46
CA LEU A 110 -1.88 -2.33 -14.78
C LEU A 110 -2.17 -1.12 -13.86
N GLN A 111 -1.48 -0.99 -12.73
CA GLN A 111 -1.69 0.12 -11.80
C GLN A 111 -1.04 1.42 -12.30
N LEU A 112 -1.74 2.54 -12.15
CA LEU A 112 -1.22 3.87 -12.49
C LEU A 112 0.10 4.17 -11.78
N SER A 113 0.18 3.83 -10.49
CA SER A 113 1.41 3.98 -9.70
C SER A 113 2.58 3.20 -10.30
N VAL A 114 2.36 2.01 -10.86
CA VAL A 114 3.44 1.22 -11.50
C VAL A 114 3.87 1.84 -12.82
N SER A 115 2.93 2.32 -13.65
CA SER A 115 3.29 3.06 -14.87
C SER A 115 4.09 4.32 -14.56
N ASN A 116 3.78 5.00 -13.45
CA ASN A 116 4.56 6.14 -12.97
C ASN A 116 5.98 5.72 -12.55
N LEU A 117 6.08 4.67 -11.73
CA LEU A 117 7.34 4.15 -11.20
C LEU A 117 8.30 3.61 -12.27
N GLN A 118 7.77 3.16 -13.41
CA GLN A 118 8.57 2.72 -14.56
C GLN A 118 9.31 3.88 -15.24
N GLU A 119 8.71 5.08 -15.29
CA GLU A 119 9.40 6.27 -15.82
C GLU A 119 10.25 6.97 -14.75
N ASN A 120 9.78 6.98 -13.49
CA ASN A 120 10.48 7.60 -12.37
C ASN A 120 10.27 6.79 -11.08
N PRO A 121 11.29 6.08 -10.56
CA PRO A 121 11.13 5.18 -9.41
C PRO A 121 11.02 5.93 -8.07
N TYR A 122 11.21 7.25 -8.02
CA TYR A 122 11.11 8.02 -6.78
C TYR A 122 9.67 8.08 -6.28
N ALA A 123 9.49 7.80 -4.99
CA ALA A 123 8.20 7.85 -4.33
C ALA A 123 8.32 8.20 -2.84
N THR A 124 7.21 8.68 -2.29
CA THR A 124 7.06 8.90 -0.84
C THR A 124 5.82 8.16 -0.35
N LEU A 125 5.98 7.26 0.62
CA LEU A 125 4.91 6.57 1.30
C LEU A 125 4.56 7.32 2.58
N THR A 126 3.27 7.65 2.76
CA THR A 126 2.76 8.23 4.01
C THR A 126 1.83 7.26 4.72
N MET A 127 2.02 7.11 6.03
CA MET A 127 1.19 6.28 6.92
C MET A 127 0.87 7.06 8.19
N THR A 128 -0.29 6.80 8.78
CA THR A 128 -0.80 7.51 9.97
C THR A 128 -1.51 6.57 10.92
N LEU A 129 -1.35 6.80 12.22
CA LEU A 129 -2.10 6.09 13.25
C LEU A 129 -3.61 6.37 13.18
N ALA A 130 -4.08 7.35 12.40
CA ALA A 130 -5.49 7.54 12.09
C ALA A 130 -6.09 6.38 11.26
N GLN A 131 -5.25 5.54 10.64
CA GLN A 131 -5.67 4.29 10.00
C GLN A 131 -6.12 3.24 11.02
N THR A 132 -5.72 3.40 12.28
CA THR A 132 -6.13 2.59 13.41
C THR A 132 -7.13 3.34 14.30
N ASN A 133 -7.55 2.74 15.42
CA ASN A 133 -8.38 3.45 16.40
C ASN A 133 -7.56 4.33 17.39
N PHE A 134 -6.24 4.39 17.26
CA PHE A 134 -5.35 5.10 18.19
C PHE A 134 -5.73 6.58 18.36
N CYS A 135 -5.83 7.33 17.26
CA CYS A 135 -6.05 8.77 17.33
C CYS A 135 -7.46 9.11 17.84
N LYS A 136 -8.48 8.37 17.39
CA LYS A 136 -9.86 8.49 17.88
C LYS A 136 -9.95 8.21 19.38
N LYS A 137 -9.31 7.12 19.86
CA LYS A 137 -9.31 6.74 21.29
C LYS A 137 -8.68 7.82 22.18
N HIS A 138 -7.68 8.54 21.69
CA HIS A 138 -7.00 9.59 22.45
C HIS A 138 -7.55 11.01 22.17
N GLY A 139 -8.58 11.15 21.33
CA GLY A 139 -9.14 12.45 20.96
C GLY A 139 -8.19 13.32 20.15
N PHE A 140 -7.26 12.73 19.40
CA PHE A 140 -6.36 13.46 18.51
C PHE A 140 -6.99 13.58 17.13
N ASP A 141 -7.08 14.82 16.64
CA ASP A 141 -7.38 15.08 15.23
C ASP A 141 -6.33 14.41 14.32
N PRO A 142 -6.72 13.82 13.17
CA PRO A 142 -5.78 13.15 12.26
C PRO A 142 -4.63 14.02 11.74
N GLN A 143 -4.79 15.34 11.69
CA GLN A 143 -3.74 16.27 11.26
C GLN A 143 -2.85 16.72 12.43
N SER A 144 -3.29 16.56 13.68
CA SER A 144 -2.47 16.86 14.85
C SER A 144 -1.23 15.94 14.87
N PRO A 145 -0.03 16.46 15.18
CA PRO A 145 1.16 15.61 15.28
C PRO A 145 1.04 14.59 16.43
N LEU A 146 0.13 14.77 17.38
CA LEU A 146 -0.14 13.76 18.41
C LEU A 146 -0.73 12.47 17.80
N CYS A 147 -1.46 12.59 16.69
CA CYS A 147 -1.81 11.48 15.81
C CYS A 147 -0.64 11.21 14.86
N ALA A 148 0.28 10.34 15.32
CA ALA A 148 1.55 10.19 14.64
C ALA A 148 1.38 9.77 13.18
N HIS A 149 2.09 10.46 12.28
CA HIS A 149 2.20 10.09 10.88
C HIS A 149 3.64 10.23 10.43
N ILE A 150 4.02 9.38 9.48
CA ILE A 150 5.38 9.34 8.95
C ILE A 150 5.37 9.39 7.45
N MET A 151 6.47 9.91 6.89
CA MET A 151 6.73 9.92 5.47
C MET A 151 8.06 9.20 5.22
N LEU A 152 8.02 8.12 4.46
CA LEU A 152 9.18 7.34 4.03
C LEU A 152 9.41 7.65 2.56
N SER A 153 10.55 8.24 2.20
CA SER A 153 10.86 8.60 0.82
C SER A 153 12.10 7.88 0.32
N GLY A 154 12.10 7.56 -0.97
CA GLY A 154 13.20 6.89 -1.65
C GLY A 154 12.76 6.36 -3.00
N THR A 155 13.11 5.11 -3.33
CA THR A 155 12.75 4.49 -4.62
C THR A 155 12.01 3.18 -4.46
N VAL A 156 11.00 2.93 -5.29
CA VAL A 156 10.32 1.64 -5.35
C VAL A 156 10.96 0.76 -6.42
N THR A 157 11.41 -0.44 -6.02
CA THR A 157 12.03 -1.41 -6.93
C THR A 157 11.39 -2.78 -6.78
N LYS A 158 11.47 -3.60 -7.84
CA LYS A 158 11.13 -5.02 -7.75
C LYS A 158 12.06 -5.72 -6.76
N VAL A 159 11.51 -6.62 -5.95
CA VAL A 159 12.26 -7.45 -4.99
C VAL A 159 13.08 -8.49 -5.76
N ASN A 160 14.29 -8.77 -5.28
CA ASN A 160 15.19 -9.76 -5.88
C ASN A 160 14.83 -11.20 -5.47
N GLU A 161 15.46 -12.19 -6.09
CA GLU A 161 15.17 -13.61 -5.84
C GLU A 161 15.48 -14.04 -4.40
N THR A 162 16.45 -13.42 -3.73
CA THR A 162 16.82 -13.76 -2.35
C THR A 162 15.84 -13.25 -1.30
N GLU A 163 15.04 -12.23 -1.62
CA GLU A 163 14.14 -11.54 -0.69
C GLU A 163 12.65 -11.79 -1.02
N VAL A 164 12.36 -12.40 -2.18
CA VAL A 164 10.99 -12.60 -2.67
C VAL A 164 10.12 -13.43 -1.73
N ASP A 165 10.69 -14.45 -1.08
CA ASP A 165 9.96 -15.32 -0.16
C ASP A 165 9.59 -14.57 1.13
N ILE A 166 10.46 -13.69 1.61
CA ILE A 166 10.20 -12.83 2.78
C ILE A 166 9.10 -11.82 2.44
N ALA A 167 9.19 -11.15 1.28
CA ALA A 167 8.18 -10.19 0.84
C ALA A 167 6.81 -10.88 0.68
N LYS A 168 6.77 -12.03 0.01
CA LYS A 168 5.56 -12.84 -0.19
C LYS A 168 4.95 -13.27 1.14
N HIS A 169 5.75 -13.81 2.05
CA HIS A 169 5.28 -14.24 3.37
C HIS A 169 4.69 -13.06 4.15
N SER A 170 5.41 -11.94 4.21
CA SER A 170 4.99 -10.72 4.92
C SER A 170 3.66 -10.19 4.39
N LEU A 171 3.52 -10.07 3.07
CA LEU A 171 2.32 -9.57 2.43
C LEU A 171 1.14 -10.53 2.55
N PHE A 172 1.32 -11.82 2.31
CA PHE A 172 0.22 -12.78 2.26
C PHE A 172 -0.29 -13.22 3.64
N ILE A 173 0.50 -13.01 4.69
CA ILE A 173 0.01 -13.13 6.07
C ILE A 173 -0.85 -11.91 6.44
N ARG A 174 -0.42 -10.69 6.08
CA ARG A 174 -1.19 -9.49 6.39
C ARG A 174 -2.45 -9.35 5.54
N HIS A 175 -2.32 -9.67 4.24
CA HIS A 175 -3.34 -9.52 3.20
C HIS A 175 -3.64 -10.88 2.57
N PRO A 176 -4.38 -11.77 3.26
CA PRO A 176 -4.65 -13.13 2.75
C PRO A 176 -5.41 -13.14 1.42
N GLU A 177 -6.20 -12.09 1.12
CA GLU A 177 -6.91 -11.94 -0.16
C GLU A 177 -5.97 -11.89 -1.36
N MET A 178 -4.73 -11.41 -1.21
CA MET A 178 -3.74 -11.32 -2.29
C MET A 178 -3.43 -12.69 -2.92
N LYS A 179 -3.64 -13.79 -2.18
CA LYS A 179 -3.51 -15.18 -2.68
C LYS A 179 -4.54 -15.51 -3.78
N THR A 180 -5.67 -14.81 -3.79
CA THR A 180 -6.79 -15.03 -4.72
C THR A 180 -6.88 -13.99 -5.83
N TRP A 181 -5.97 -13.00 -5.84
CA TRP A 181 -5.95 -11.99 -6.89
C TRP A 181 -5.66 -12.62 -8.26
N PRO A 182 -6.25 -12.09 -9.34
CA PRO A 182 -6.20 -12.70 -10.65
C PRO A 182 -4.77 -12.73 -11.19
N SER A 183 -4.28 -13.93 -11.53
CA SER A 183 -2.92 -14.13 -12.05
C SER A 183 -2.69 -13.41 -13.38
N SER A 184 -3.74 -13.17 -14.17
CA SER A 184 -3.69 -12.42 -15.44
C SER A 184 -3.18 -10.98 -15.30
N HIS A 185 -3.14 -10.43 -14.08
CA HIS A 185 -2.64 -9.09 -13.80
C HIS A 185 -1.12 -9.03 -13.61
N ASN A 186 -0.40 -10.16 -13.73
CA ASN A 186 1.07 -10.23 -13.70
C ASN A 186 1.70 -9.57 -12.45
N TRP A 187 1.18 -9.95 -11.28
CA TRP A 187 1.63 -9.38 -10.02
C TRP A 187 3.11 -9.67 -9.72
N PHE A 188 3.78 -8.73 -9.07
CA PHE A 188 5.16 -8.86 -8.61
C PHE A 188 5.35 -8.21 -7.24
N PHE A 189 6.35 -8.69 -6.51
CA PHE A 189 6.75 -8.11 -5.22
C PHE A 189 7.69 -6.93 -5.42
N ALA A 190 7.41 -5.83 -4.75
CA ALA A 190 8.21 -4.61 -4.75
C ALA A 190 8.52 -4.18 -3.32
N LYS A 191 9.52 -3.31 -3.16
CA LYS A 191 9.84 -2.67 -1.88
C LYS A 191 10.17 -1.20 -2.06
N LEU A 192 9.98 -0.41 -0.99
CA LEU A 192 10.53 0.94 -0.90
C LEU A 192 11.93 0.89 -0.29
N ASN A 193 12.93 1.32 -1.06
CA ASN A 193 14.29 1.57 -0.56
C ASN A 193 14.33 2.97 0.05
N ILE A 194 14.36 3.05 1.38
CA ILE A 194 14.20 4.30 2.12
C ILE A 194 15.52 5.08 2.17
N THR A 195 15.48 6.34 1.80
CA THR A 195 16.62 7.28 1.91
C THR A 195 16.34 8.44 2.86
N ASN A 196 15.07 8.81 3.06
CA ASN A 196 14.67 9.93 3.91
C ASN A 196 13.42 9.58 4.71
N ILE A 197 13.40 9.97 5.98
CA ILE A 197 12.29 9.70 6.90
C ILE A 197 11.95 10.98 7.65
N TRP A 198 10.67 11.31 7.67
CA TRP A 198 10.12 12.37 8.51
C TRP A 198 9.08 11.77 9.45
N VAL A 199 9.14 12.17 10.72
CA VAL A 199 8.22 11.73 11.75
C VAL A 199 7.54 12.95 12.34
N LEU A 200 6.21 13.01 12.23
CA LEU A 200 5.37 13.96 12.93
C LEU A 200 4.65 13.22 14.04
N ASP A 201 5.18 13.34 15.25
CA ASP A 201 4.65 12.69 16.45
C ASP A 201 4.54 13.65 17.65
N TYR A 202 4.95 14.91 17.52
CA TYR A 202 4.76 15.94 18.54
C TYR A 202 4.84 17.35 17.95
N PHE A 203 4.55 18.36 18.77
CA PHE A 203 4.70 19.76 18.37
C PHE A 203 6.17 20.14 18.18
N GLY A 204 6.45 21.12 17.33
CA GLY A 204 7.80 21.60 17.02
C GLY A 204 8.30 21.31 15.61
N GLY A 205 7.48 20.63 14.78
CA GLY A 205 7.83 20.29 13.40
C GLY A 205 8.31 18.85 13.24
N PRO A 206 8.68 18.44 12.00
CA PRO A 206 9.12 17.08 11.71
C PRO A 206 10.46 16.75 12.38
N LYS A 207 10.56 15.55 12.92
CA LYS A 207 11.84 14.92 13.28
C LYS A 207 12.41 14.22 12.06
N ILE A 208 13.71 14.36 11.82
CA ILE A 208 14.42 13.66 10.75
C ILE A 208 15.04 12.41 11.33
N VAL A 209 14.83 11.27 10.67
CA VAL A 209 15.41 9.97 11.03
C VAL A 209 16.22 9.46 9.84
N THR A 210 17.40 8.94 10.10
CA THR A 210 18.23 8.30 9.08
C THR A 210 17.76 6.86 8.84
N PRO A 211 17.98 6.28 7.65
CA PRO A 211 17.71 4.85 7.43
C PRO A 211 18.43 3.94 8.42
N GLU A 212 19.66 4.30 8.82
CA GLU A 212 20.44 3.54 9.80
C GLU A 212 19.74 3.50 11.18
N GLU A 213 19.34 4.65 11.72
CA GLU A 213 18.58 4.71 12.97
C GLU A 213 17.28 3.90 12.89
N TYR A 214 16.55 4.02 11.77
CA TYR A 214 15.30 3.31 11.54
C TYR A 214 15.46 1.79 11.50
N TYR A 215 16.45 1.28 10.76
CA TYR A 215 16.67 -0.15 10.62
C TYR A 215 17.39 -0.78 11.83
N ASN A 216 18.15 0.00 12.61
CA ASN A 216 18.80 -0.49 13.84
C ASN A 216 17.85 -0.64 15.04
N VAL A 217 16.60 -0.17 14.93
CA VAL A 217 15.58 -0.44 15.94
C VAL A 217 15.32 -1.94 16.06
N THR A 218 15.44 -2.45 17.29
CA THR A 218 14.98 -3.78 17.67
C THR A 218 13.49 -3.72 18.03
N VAL A 219 12.66 -4.45 17.28
CA VAL A 219 11.23 -4.58 17.59
C VAL A 219 11.11 -5.49 18.81
N GLN A 220 10.52 -4.97 19.89
CA GLN A 220 10.20 -5.70 21.12
C GLN A 220 8.78 -6.27 21.05
#